data_AF-A0A2S9JVY9-F1
#
_entry.id   AF-A0A2S9JVY9-F1
#
_cell.length_a   1.000
_cell.length_b   1.000
_cell.length_c   1.000
_cell.angle_alpha   90.00
_cell.angle_beta   90.00
_cell.angle_gamma   90.00
#
_symmetry.space_group_name_H-M   'P 1'
#
loop_
_entity.id
_entity.type
_entity.pdbx_description
1 polymer ?
#
loop_
_entity_poly.entity_id
_entity_poly.type
_entity_poly.pdbx_seq_one_letter_code
_entity_poly.pdbx_strand_id
1 'polypeptide(L)'
;MHLGDYIRRKREELKISQEAVAFQLNMSQAAYSKIERNETKLKVEQVYAIADYFGLSVYELLPPSLASDITGENIFGLIWQYLKLLFRRIFSPSKKQT
;
A
#
# COMPACT_ATOMS: atom_id res chain seq x y z
N MET A 1 0.31 1.68 11.43
CA MET A 1 0.68 0.29 11.10
C MET A 1 1.82 0.33 10.12
N HIS A 2 2.96 -0.26 10.48
CA HIS A 2 4.13 -0.33 9.60
C HIS A 2 4.11 -1.63 8.77
N LEU A 3 4.95 -1.71 7.75
CA LEU A 3 4.99 -2.86 6.83
C LEU A 3 5.27 -4.18 7.55
N GLY A 4 6.17 -4.19 8.53
CA GLY A 4 6.48 -5.39 9.32
C GLY A 4 5.28 -5.93 10.09
N ASP A 5 4.46 -5.03 10.68
CA ASP A 5 3.24 -5.41 11.39
C ASP A 5 2.23 -6.07 10.44
N TYR A 6 2.11 -5.53 9.23
CA TYR A 6 1.20 -6.02 8.21
C TYR A 6 1.61 -7.42 7.72
N ILE A 7 2.91 -7.60 7.44
CA ILE A 7 3.48 -8.89 7.05
C ILE A 7 3.27 -9.93 8.14
N ARG A 8 3.53 -9.58 9.40
CA ARG A 8 3.29 -10.45 10.55
C ARG A 8 1.85 -10.91 10.61
N ARG A 9 0.90 -9.98 10.53
CA ARG A 9 -0.53 -10.30 10.58
C ARG A 9 -0.93 -11.23 9.44
N LYS A 10 -0.50 -10.95 8.20
CA LYS A 10 -0.78 -11.82 7.05
C LYS A 10 -0.18 -13.21 7.20
N ARG A 11 1.05 -13.30 7.71
CA ARG A 11 1.70 -14.59 8.01
C ARG A 11 0.89 -15.40 9.03
N GLU A 12 0.44 -14.76 10.10
CA GLU A 12 -0.36 -15.39 11.17
C GLU A 12 -1.75 -15.82 10.66
N GLU A 13 -2.41 -15.02 9.82
CA GLU A 13 -3.66 -15.37 9.14
C GLU A 13 -3.51 -16.63 8.27
N LEU A 14 -2.38 -16.74 7.55
CA LEU A 14 -2.02 -17.89 6.72
C LEU A 14 -1.46 -19.08 7.51
N LYS A 15 -1.27 -18.94 8.84
CA LYS A 15 -0.69 -19.97 9.73
C LYS A 15 0.72 -20.41 9.31
N ILE A 16 1.50 -19.51 8.76
CA ILE A 16 2.89 -19.75 8.35
C ILE A 16 3.82 -19.41 9.53
N SER A 17 4.85 -20.23 9.79
CA SER A 17 5.82 -19.95 10.86
C SER A 17 6.87 -18.93 10.42
N GLN A 18 7.53 -18.26 11.37
CA GLN A 18 8.61 -17.32 11.04
C GLN A 18 9.80 -18.04 10.39
N GLU A 19 10.10 -19.27 10.82
CA GLU A 19 11.14 -20.14 10.26
C GLU A 19 10.88 -20.45 8.79
N ALA A 20 9.63 -20.70 8.42
CA ALA A 20 9.25 -21.02 7.05
C ALA A 20 9.48 -19.84 6.10
N VAL A 21 9.09 -18.62 6.50
CA VAL A 21 9.36 -17.41 5.70
C VAL A 21 10.86 -17.10 5.66
N ALA A 22 11.56 -17.24 6.79
CA ALA A 22 13.00 -17.02 6.85
C ALA A 22 13.78 -17.97 5.93
N PHE A 23 13.36 -19.24 5.88
CA PHE A 23 13.91 -20.23 4.96
C PHE A 23 13.70 -19.81 3.50
N GLN A 24 12.49 -19.39 3.13
CA GLN A 24 12.19 -18.89 1.79
C GLN A 24 13.05 -17.68 1.40
N LEU A 25 13.32 -16.78 2.35
CA LEU A 25 14.13 -15.59 2.15
C LEU A 25 15.64 -15.84 2.27
N ASN A 26 16.07 -17.08 2.47
CA ASN A 26 17.46 -17.45 2.71
C ASN A 26 18.12 -16.61 3.82
N MET A 27 17.41 -16.45 4.95
CA MET A 27 17.88 -15.69 6.11
C MET A 27 17.60 -16.40 7.43
N SER A 28 18.21 -15.92 8.52
CA SER A 28 17.92 -16.47 9.84
C SER A 28 16.52 -16.05 10.32
N GLN A 29 15.87 -16.91 11.10
CA GLN A 29 14.58 -16.58 11.73
C GLN A 29 14.66 -15.34 12.62
N ALA A 30 15.78 -15.13 13.32
CA ALA A 30 16.01 -13.93 14.11
C ALA A 30 16.05 -12.65 13.24
N ALA A 31 16.64 -12.72 12.05
CA ALA A 31 16.66 -11.59 11.12
C ALA A 31 15.25 -11.31 10.55
N TYR A 32 14.47 -12.35 10.24
CA TYR A 32 13.07 -12.19 9.84
C TYR A 32 12.19 -11.64 10.99
N SER A 33 12.42 -12.07 12.24
CA SER A 33 11.72 -11.52 13.41
C SER A 33 11.98 -10.03 13.62
N LYS A 34 13.20 -9.54 13.31
CA LYS A 34 13.51 -8.10 13.30
C LYS A 34 12.73 -7.34 12.22
N ILE A 35 12.47 -7.97 11.07
CA ILE A 35 11.62 -7.39 10.01
C ILE A 35 10.19 -7.21 10.51
N GLU A 36 9.59 -8.25 11.11
CA GLU A 36 8.20 -8.18 11.62
C GLU A 36 8.05 -7.17 12.77
N ARG A 37 9.13 -6.87 13.50
CA ARG A 37 9.17 -5.84 14.56
C ARG A 37 9.60 -4.46 14.06
N ASN A 38 9.78 -4.29 12.75
CA ASN A 38 10.21 -3.05 12.09
C ASN A 38 11.60 -2.54 12.52
N GLU A 39 12.46 -3.41 13.07
CA GLU A 39 13.85 -3.09 13.45
C GLU A 39 14.81 -3.18 12.26
N THR A 40 14.38 -3.80 11.16
CA THR A 40 15.18 -3.95 9.93
C THR A 40 14.31 -3.62 8.72
N LYS A 41 14.84 -2.79 7.83
CA LYS A 41 14.16 -2.42 6.59
C LYS A 41 14.16 -3.61 5.62
N LEU A 42 13.00 -3.89 5.03
CA LEU A 42 12.86 -4.80 3.90
C LEU A 42 13.38 -4.15 2.62
N LYS A 43 14.12 -4.92 1.84
CA LYS A 43 14.39 -4.61 0.43
C LYS A 43 13.16 -4.96 -0.40
N VAL A 44 12.97 -4.24 -1.50
CA VAL A 44 11.84 -4.45 -2.43
C VAL A 44 11.76 -5.92 -2.91
N GLU A 45 12.90 -6.51 -3.26
CA GLU A 45 13.00 -7.94 -3.67
C GLU A 45 12.45 -8.89 -2.61
N GLN A 46 12.70 -8.61 -1.32
CA GLN A 46 12.20 -9.43 -0.22
C GLN A 46 10.68 -9.30 -0.07
N VAL A 47 10.11 -8.11 -0.35
CA VAL A 47 8.66 -7.91 -0.34
C VAL A 47 8.00 -8.77 -1.42
N TYR A 48 8.56 -8.80 -2.64
CA TYR A 48 8.07 -9.66 -3.71
C TYR A 48 8.18 -11.15 -3.34
N ALA A 49 9.31 -11.58 -2.77
CA ALA A 49 9.50 -12.96 -2.35
C ALA A 49 8.52 -13.39 -1.25
N ILE A 50 8.20 -12.50 -0.29
CA ILE A 50 7.19 -12.77 0.73
C ILE A 50 5.79 -12.87 0.09
N ALA A 51 5.45 -11.97 -0.84
CA ALA A 51 4.15 -11.98 -1.50
C ALA A 51 3.94 -13.27 -2.31
N ASP A 52 4.95 -13.65 -3.10
CA ASP A 52 4.98 -14.91 -3.86
C ASP A 52 4.81 -16.12 -2.94
N TYR A 53 5.56 -16.16 -1.84
CA TYR A 53 5.46 -17.25 -0.85
C TYR A 53 4.11 -17.33 -0.15
N PHE A 54 3.47 -16.18 0.08
CA PHE A 54 2.13 -16.12 0.68
C PHE A 54 1.02 -16.41 -0.34
N GLY A 55 1.34 -16.52 -1.63
CA GLY A 55 0.35 -16.66 -2.71
C GLY A 55 -0.52 -15.42 -2.87
N LEU A 56 0.03 -14.24 -2.57
CA LEU A 56 -0.67 -12.96 -2.62
C LEU A 56 -0.12 -12.07 -3.73
N SER A 57 -0.94 -11.17 -4.23
CA SER A 57 -0.43 -10.02 -4.98
C SER A 57 0.43 -9.16 -4.06
N VAL A 58 1.53 -8.60 -4.57
CA VAL A 58 2.37 -7.66 -3.81
C VAL A 58 1.56 -6.48 -3.28
N TYR A 59 0.51 -6.06 -4.00
CA TYR A 59 -0.38 -4.98 -3.58
C TYR A 59 -1.23 -5.35 -2.36
N GLU A 60 -1.53 -6.64 -2.17
CA GLU A 60 -2.24 -7.15 -0.99
C GLU A 60 -1.33 -7.30 0.22
N LEU A 61 -0.01 -7.37 0.01
CA LEU A 61 1.00 -7.43 1.08
C LEU A 61 1.38 -6.04 1.61
N LEU A 62 1.18 -4.99 0.82
CA LEU A 62 1.49 -3.63 1.22
C LEU A 62 0.35 -3.04 2.06
N PRO A 63 0.65 -2.16 3.03
CA PRO A 63 -0.39 -1.44 3.75
C PRO A 63 -1.24 -0.60 2.77
N PRO A 64 -2.49 -0.28 3.13
CA PRO A 64 -3.32 0.62 2.35
C PRO A 64 -2.55 1.88 1.98
N SER A 65 -2.55 2.24 0.70
CA SER A 65 -1.95 3.50 0.27
C SER A 65 -2.76 4.67 0.85
N LEU A 66 -2.09 5.77 1.20
CA LEU A 66 -2.79 6.99 1.66
C LEU A 66 -3.81 7.50 0.62
N ALA A 67 -3.61 7.19 -0.67
CA ALA A 67 -4.55 7.49 -1.74
C ALA A 67 -5.76 6.54 -1.79
N SER A 68 -5.67 5.35 -1.17
CA SER A 68 -6.78 4.39 -1.05
C SER A 68 -7.72 4.68 0.11
N ASP A 69 -7.36 5.61 1.01
CA ASP A 69 -8.32 6.30 1.87
C ASP A 69 -9.15 7.29 1.04
N ILE A 70 -9.77 6.78 -0.02
CA ILE A 70 -10.98 7.36 -0.58
C ILE A 70 -12.09 7.07 0.44
N THR A 71 -11.99 7.70 1.62
CA THR A 71 -13.15 7.91 2.46
C THR A 71 -14.15 8.73 1.63
N GLY A 72 -15.46 8.52 1.82
CA GLY A 72 -16.49 9.16 0.99
C GLY A 72 -16.31 10.67 0.82
N GLU A 73 -15.73 11.34 1.82
CA GLU A 73 -15.34 12.76 1.81
C GLU A 73 -14.43 13.15 0.63
N ASN A 74 -13.45 12.31 0.27
CA ASN A 74 -12.51 12.58 -0.82
C ASN A 74 -13.16 12.42 -2.20
N ILE A 75 -14.16 11.53 -2.34
CA ILE A 75 -14.94 11.39 -3.59
C ILE A 75 -15.72 12.67 -3.86
N PHE A 76 -16.40 13.21 -2.84
CA PHE A 76 -17.15 14.46 -2.98
C PHE A 76 -16.23 15.63 -3.35
N GLY A 77 -15.05 15.73 -2.73
CA GLY A 77 -14.06 16.74 -3.08
C GLY A 77 -13.61 16.66 -4.55
N LEU A 78 -13.32 15.45 -5.03
CA LEU A 78 -12.92 15.21 -6.43
C LEU A 78 -14.06 15.52 -7.42
N ILE A 79 -15.29 15.08 -7.12
CA ILE A 79 -16.47 15.39 -7.92
C ILE A 79 -16.71 16.90 -7.95
N TRP A 80 -16.63 17.57 -6.79
CA TRP A 80 -16.78 19.01 -6.69
C TRP A 80 -15.72 19.76 -7.50
N GLN A 81 -14.46 19.34 -7.43
CA GLN A 81 -13.37 19.94 -8.19
C GLN A 81 -13.57 19.73 -9.70
N TYR A 82 -14.02 18.55 -10.10
CA TYR A 82 -14.34 18.23 -11.49
C TYR A 82 -15.51 19.09 -12.00
N LEU A 83 -16.61 19.18 -11.24
CA LEU A 83 -17.76 20.04 -11.56
C LEU A 83 -17.38 21.52 -11.61
N LYS A 84 -16.54 21.99 -10.69
CA LYS A 84 -16.04 23.38 -10.67
C LYS A 84 -15.19 23.69 -11.90
N LEU A 85 -14.33 22.76 -12.32
CA LEU A 85 -13.56 22.89 -13.56
C LEU A 85 -14.45 22.90 -14.79
N LEU A 86 -15.45 22.01 -14.84
CA LEU A 86 -16.43 21.94 -15.92
C LEU A 86 -17.24 23.26 -16.02
N PHE A 87 -17.69 23.78 -14.87
CA PHE A 87 -18.43 25.03 -14.80
C PHE A 87 -17.56 26.22 -15.23
N ARG A 88 -16.30 26.30 -14.78
CA ARG A 88 -15.37 27.33 -15.26
C ARG A 88 -15.14 27.24 -16.77
N ARG A 89 -15.13 26.05 -17.35
CA ARG A 89 -14.95 25.87 -18.80
C ARG A 89 -16.19 26.28 -19.60
N ILE A 90 -17.39 26.03 -19.08
CA ILE A 90 -18.66 26.35 -19.74
C ILE A 90 -19.02 27.83 -19.57
N PHE A 91 -18.73 28.42 -18.41
CA PHE A 91 -19.14 29.78 -18.04
C PHE A 91 -17.98 30.79 -18.01
N SER A 92 -16.79 30.46 -18.53
CA SER A 92 -15.74 31.48 -18.68
C SER A 92 -16.17 32.47 -19.75
N PRO A 93 -16.35 33.77 -19.44
CA PRO A 93 -16.63 34.75 -20.47
C PRO A 93 -15.42 34.81 -21.41
N SER A 94 -15.68 34.65 -22.71
CA SER A 94 -14.68 34.92 -23.75
C SER A 94 -14.20 36.35 -23.55
N LYS A 95 -12.98 36.54 -23.03
CA LYS A 95 -12.31 37.85 -23.11
C LYS A 95 -12.14 38.15 -24.60
N LYS A 96 -13.05 38.93 -25.16
CA LYS A 96 -12.90 39.49 -26.51
C LYS A 96 -11.65 40.36 -26.46
N GLN A 97 -10.67 40.00 -27.29
CA GLN A 97 -9.53 40.83 -27.62
C GLN A 97 -10.06 42.09 -28.31
N THR A 98 -9.79 43.25 -27.72
CA THR A 98 -9.78 44.55 -28.38
C THR A 98 -8.39 45.13 -28.20
#